data_AF-A0A843DEC2-F1
#
_entry.id   AF-A0A843DEC2-F1
#
_cell.length_a   1.000
_cell.length_b   1.000
_cell.length_c   1.000
_cell.angle_alpha   90.00
_cell.angle_beta   90.00
_cell.angle_gamma   90.00
#
_symmetry.space_group_name_H-M   'P 1'
#
loop_
_entity.id
_entity.type
_entity.pdbx_description
1 polymer ?
#
loop_
_entity_poly.entity_id
_entity_poly.type
_entity_poly.pdbx_seq_one_letter_code
_entity_poly.pdbx_strand_id
1 'polypeptide(L)'
;MADKKPTADNWPVISGDYIVGDPESPVAVTTLASHIEAELSGAAIAGPCKTENLGIEKVVANIISNPNIRFLILAGAEVQGHITGQSFMALHENGADPDKKKIIGATGAIPFVENVPLEGVERFQQQLEIVDLIDTEDVGAIQSKINECVEKDTGAYEGEPIVMEVDEKNQRLVIVDTKKEEKKD
;
A
#
# COMPACT_ATOMS: atom_id res chain seq x y z
N MET A 1 -18.61 14.97 7.68
CA MET A 1 -17.67 13.88 8.00
C MET A 1 -17.44 13.14 6.70
N ALA A 2 -16.22 12.70 6.42
CA ALA A 2 -15.91 11.96 5.20
C ALA A 2 -16.66 10.62 5.20
N ASP A 3 -17.16 10.18 4.05
CA ASP A 3 -17.87 8.90 3.95
C ASP A 3 -16.88 7.75 4.14
N LYS A 4 -17.20 6.80 5.02
CA LYS A 4 -16.35 5.64 5.33
C LYS A 4 -16.99 4.35 4.88
N LYS A 5 -16.16 3.35 4.57
CA LYS A 5 -16.58 2.02 4.18
C LYS A 5 -15.94 0.95 5.06
N PRO A 6 -16.59 -0.21 5.24
CA PRO A 6 -15.94 -1.37 5.83
C PRO A 6 -14.68 -1.74 5.06
N THR A 7 -13.64 -2.15 5.79
CA THR A 7 -12.47 -2.82 5.21
C THR A 7 -12.82 -4.26 4.83
N ALA A 8 -11.88 -4.97 4.20
CA ALA A 8 -11.94 -6.42 4.19
C ALA A 8 -11.97 -6.99 5.62
N ASP A 9 -12.55 -8.19 5.76
CA ASP A 9 -12.55 -8.90 7.04
C ASP A 9 -11.12 -9.20 7.50
N ASN A 10 -10.84 -8.99 8.79
CA ASN A 10 -9.52 -9.16 9.40
C ASN A 10 -8.40 -8.31 8.76
N TRP A 11 -8.75 -7.16 8.20
CA TRP A 11 -7.75 -6.22 7.70
C TRP A 11 -6.75 -5.80 8.81
N PRO A 12 -5.44 -5.71 8.54
CA PRO A 12 -4.76 -6.01 7.27
C PRO A 12 -4.65 -7.52 6.97
N VAL A 13 -4.97 -7.90 5.73
CA VAL A 13 -5.10 -9.31 5.31
C VAL A 13 -3.76 -10.01 5.06
N ILE A 14 -2.70 -9.25 4.76
CA ILE A 14 -1.35 -9.78 4.53
C ILE A 14 -0.43 -9.48 5.70
N SER A 15 0.07 -10.54 6.34
CA SER A 15 1.07 -10.45 7.40
C SER A 15 2.37 -9.78 6.93
N GLY A 16 2.90 -8.92 7.78
CA GLY A 16 4.13 -8.16 7.55
C GLY A 16 4.61 -7.47 8.82
N ASP A 17 5.56 -6.57 8.63
CA ASP A 17 6.10 -5.71 9.69
C ASP A 17 5.45 -4.33 9.56
N TYR A 18 4.50 -4.03 10.46
CA TYR A 18 3.75 -2.79 10.48
C TYR A 18 3.05 -2.62 11.83
N ILE A 19 2.65 -1.37 12.09
CA ILE A 19 1.77 -0.97 13.19
C ILE A 19 0.43 -0.59 12.57
N VAL A 20 -0.64 -1.19 13.09
CA VAL A 20 -2.02 -0.88 12.70
C VAL A 20 -2.54 0.26 13.59
N GLY A 21 -3.10 1.28 12.95
CA GLY A 21 -3.79 2.40 13.60
C GLY A 21 -5.29 2.32 13.39
N ASP A 22 -5.92 3.46 13.08
CA ASP A 22 -7.36 3.54 12.82
C ASP A 22 -7.69 3.05 11.40
N PRO A 23 -8.44 1.95 11.20
CA PRO A 23 -8.79 1.45 9.87
C PRO A 23 -9.61 2.43 9.01
N GLU A 24 -10.24 3.44 9.61
CA GLU A 24 -10.94 4.50 8.89
C GLU A 24 -10.02 5.68 8.51
N SER A 25 -8.78 5.74 8.98
CA SER A 25 -7.83 6.77 8.57
C SER A 25 -7.52 6.68 7.06
N PRO A 26 -7.42 7.82 6.36
CA PRO A 26 -7.12 7.82 4.94
C PRO A 26 -5.63 7.65 4.61
N VAL A 27 -4.75 7.51 5.61
CA VAL A 27 -3.30 7.56 5.41
C VAL A 27 -2.65 6.21 5.67
N ALA A 28 -1.88 5.71 4.70
CA ALA A 28 -0.86 4.70 4.92
C ALA A 28 0.54 5.35 4.87
N VAL A 29 1.49 4.80 5.61
CA VAL A 29 2.89 5.24 5.58
C VAL A 29 3.79 4.04 5.34
N THR A 30 4.73 4.16 4.42
CA THR A 30 5.90 3.30 4.42
C THR A 30 7.13 4.08 4.87
N THR A 31 7.89 3.51 5.81
CA THR A 31 9.11 4.08 6.37
C THR A 31 10.38 3.62 5.63
N LEU A 32 10.21 2.92 4.50
CA LEU A 32 11.29 2.43 3.63
C LEU A 32 12.38 1.68 4.40
N ALA A 33 13.62 2.20 4.42
CA ALA A 33 14.73 1.61 5.16
C ALA A 33 14.75 2.01 6.65
N SER A 34 14.04 3.07 7.03
CA SER A 34 14.00 3.60 8.39
C SER A 34 13.05 2.82 9.29
N HIS A 35 13.22 2.98 10.60
CA HIS A 35 12.43 2.34 11.65
C HIS A 35 11.84 3.41 12.58
N ILE A 36 10.88 4.17 12.07
CA ILE A 36 10.27 5.35 12.74
C ILE A 36 8.74 5.20 12.89
N GLU A 37 8.16 4.12 12.40
CA GLU A 37 6.72 3.84 12.38
C GLU A 37 6.07 3.90 13.77
N ALA A 38 6.81 3.56 14.84
CA ALA A 38 6.33 3.62 16.22
C ALA A 38 6.15 5.04 16.77
N GLU A 39 6.75 6.04 16.12
CA GLU A 39 6.66 7.46 16.51
C GLU A 39 5.55 8.20 15.74
N LEU A 40 4.91 7.54 14.78
CA LEU A 40 3.87 8.10 13.95
C LEU A 40 2.47 7.75 14.49
N SER A 41 1.54 8.69 14.32
CA SER A 41 0.15 8.54 14.78
C SER A 41 -0.83 9.06 13.72
N GLY A 42 -2.08 8.59 13.77
CA GLY A 42 -3.13 9.04 12.86
C GLY A 42 -3.15 8.37 11.49
N ALA A 43 -2.18 7.51 11.17
CA ALA A 43 -2.24 6.63 9.99
C ALA A 43 -3.07 5.37 10.27
N ALA A 44 -3.65 4.78 9.23
CA ALA A 44 -4.32 3.48 9.30
C ALA A 44 -3.32 2.34 9.45
N ILE A 45 -2.18 2.45 8.78
CA ILE A 45 -1.09 1.47 8.82
C ILE A 45 0.24 2.17 8.53
N ALA A 46 1.28 1.82 9.29
CA ALA A 46 2.64 2.32 9.08
C ALA A 46 3.67 1.20 9.25
N GLY A 47 4.66 1.11 8.36
CA GLY A 47 5.73 0.12 8.51
C GLY A 47 6.83 0.19 7.43
N PRO A 48 7.96 -0.48 7.65
CA PRO A 48 9.07 -0.47 6.69
C PRO A 48 8.71 -1.24 5.41
N CYS A 49 9.29 -0.82 4.28
CA CYS A 49 9.22 -1.56 3.03
C CYS A 49 10.57 -1.51 2.31
N LYS A 50 11.28 -2.64 2.34
CA LYS A 50 12.69 -2.70 1.91
C LYS A 50 12.90 -3.26 0.51
N THR A 51 11.91 -3.93 -0.08
CA THR A 51 12.07 -4.60 -1.37
C THR A 51 11.09 -4.07 -2.39
N GLU A 52 11.60 -3.77 -3.57
CA GLU A 52 10.93 -3.24 -4.77
C GLU A 52 10.08 -4.28 -5.52
N ASN A 53 9.74 -5.39 -4.86
CA ASN A 53 8.95 -6.50 -5.37
C ASN A 53 7.96 -6.97 -4.29
N LEU A 54 8.23 -8.09 -3.60
CA LEU A 54 7.36 -8.66 -2.57
C LEU A 54 6.93 -7.65 -1.50
N GLY A 55 7.83 -6.75 -1.08
CA GLY A 55 7.50 -5.68 -0.13
C GLY A 55 6.42 -4.74 -0.68
N ILE A 56 6.60 -4.25 -1.91
CA ILE A 56 5.60 -3.46 -2.63
C ILE A 56 4.28 -4.22 -2.76
N GLU A 57 4.33 -5.50 -3.15
CA GLU A 57 3.12 -6.31 -3.35
C GLU A 57 2.29 -6.43 -2.07
N LYS A 58 2.94 -6.65 -0.91
CA LYS A 58 2.26 -6.71 0.39
C LYS A 58 1.60 -5.38 0.77
N VAL A 59 2.31 -4.27 0.53
CA VAL A 59 1.78 -2.92 0.79
C VAL A 59 0.57 -2.66 -0.10
N VAL A 60 0.66 -2.94 -1.40
CA VAL A 60 -0.45 -2.79 -2.36
C VAL A 60 -1.65 -3.63 -1.91
N ALA A 61 -1.45 -4.91 -1.55
CA ALA A 61 -2.52 -5.79 -1.11
C ALA A 61 -3.25 -5.31 0.15
N ASN A 62 -2.49 -4.86 1.16
CA ASN A 62 -3.09 -4.30 2.37
C ASN A 62 -3.78 -2.95 2.10
N ILE A 63 -3.34 -2.15 1.15
CA ILE A 63 -4.01 -0.88 0.83
C ILE A 63 -5.31 -1.10 0.07
N ILE A 64 -5.32 -1.90 -1.00
CA ILE A 64 -6.52 -2.06 -1.84
C ILE A 64 -7.63 -2.87 -1.16
N SER A 65 -7.32 -3.57 -0.07
CA SER A 65 -8.29 -4.22 0.82
C SER A 65 -8.87 -3.28 1.89
N ASN A 66 -8.48 -2.01 1.91
CA ASN A 66 -9.08 -0.96 2.72
C ASN A 66 -9.39 0.29 1.87
N PRO A 67 -10.65 0.49 1.44
CA PRO A 67 -11.04 1.62 0.59
C PRO A 67 -10.95 2.98 1.31
N ASN A 68 -10.82 3.03 2.64
CA ASN A 68 -10.66 4.28 3.36
C ASN A 68 -9.29 4.91 3.10
N ILE A 69 -8.25 4.12 2.79
CA ILE A 69 -6.89 4.63 2.53
C ILE A 69 -6.84 5.32 1.17
N ARG A 70 -6.62 6.64 1.19
CA ARG A 70 -6.55 7.54 0.03
C ARG A 70 -5.17 8.18 -0.17
N PHE A 71 -4.26 8.02 0.77
CA PHE A 71 -2.90 8.55 0.70
C PHE A 71 -1.89 7.49 1.09
N LEU A 72 -0.79 7.40 0.34
CA LEU A 72 0.42 6.67 0.73
C LEU A 72 1.58 7.66 0.86
N ILE A 73 2.08 7.83 2.07
CA ILE A 73 3.29 8.61 2.33
C ILE A 73 4.49 7.67 2.23
N LEU A 74 5.44 8.01 1.34
CA LEU A 74 6.74 7.36 1.24
C LEU A 74 7.72 8.20 2.06
N ALA A 75 8.15 7.73 3.22
CA ALA A 75 9.05 8.45 4.12
C ALA A 75 10.20 7.56 4.59
N GLY A 76 11.19 8.16 5.25
CA GLY A 76 12.41 7.47 5.66
C GLY A 76 13.45 7.38 4.56
N ALA A 77 14.62 6.85 4.92
CA ALA A 77 15.75 6.68 4.01
C ALA A 77 15.39 5.73 2.85
N GLU A 78 15.77 6.11 1.63
CA GLU A 78 15.64 5.24 0.47
C GLU A 78 16.52 3.99 0.63
N VAL A 79 16.05 2.87 0.07
CA VAL A 79 16.73 1.59 0.20
C VAL A 79 17.79 1.46 -0.88
N GLN A 80 19.07 1.50 -0.51
CA GLN A 80 20.16 1.40 -1.47
C GLN A 80 20.07 0.13 -2.32
N GLY A 81 20.16 0.26 -3.64
CA GLY A 81 20.10 -0.83 -4.62
C GLY A 81 18.68 -1.31 -4.94
N HIS A 82 17.81 -1.40 -3.94
CA HIS A 82 16.40 -1.74 -4.13
C HIS A 82 15.60 -0.56 -4.68
N ILE A 83 15.88 0.66 -4.22
CA ILE A 83 15.27 1.92 -4.68
C ILE A 83 13.73 1.80 -4.61
N THR A 84 13.25 1.40 -3.43
CA THR A 84 11.86 0.95 -3.20
C THR A 84 10.88 2.12 -3.24
N GLY A 85 11.24 3.28 -2.68
CA GLY A 85 10.41 4.48 -2.72
C GLY A 85 10.13 4.93 -4.15
N GLN A 86 11.18 5.11 -4.96
CA GLN A 86 11.01 5.45 -6.38
C GLN A 86 10.27 4.36 -7.16
N SER A 87 10.42 3.08 -6.79
CA SER A 87 9.68 1.98 -7.41
C SER A 87 8.17 2.05 -7.11
N PHE A 88 7.76 2.49 -5.92
CA PHE A 88 6.34 2.78 -5.63
C PHE A 88 5.81 3.93 -6.50
N MET A 89 6.57 5.02 -6.63
CA MET A 89 6.18 6.15 -7.48
C MET A 89 6.01 5.69 -8.94
N ALA A 90 6.95 4.90 -9.45
CA ALA A 90 6.89 4.36 -10.80
C ALA A 90 5.69 3.42 -11.02
N LEU A 91 5.37 2.58 -10.02
CA LEU A 91 4.19 1.70 -10.07
C LEU A 91 2.90 2.51 -10.10
N HIS A 92 2.81 3.57 -9.29
CA HIS A 92 1.62 4.43 -9.26
C HIS A 92 1.45 5.23 -10.55
N GLU A 93 2.52 5.79 -11.10
CA GLU A 93 2.46 6.62 -12.30
C GLU A 93 2.27 5.79 -13.58
N ASN A 94 3.02 4.69 -13.70
CA ASN A 94 3.19 3.98 -14.98
C ASN A 94 2.66 2.54 -14.99
N GLY A 95 2.28 2.00 -13.82
CA GLY A 95 1.85 0.61 -13.69
C GLY A 95 2.99 -0.40 -13.90
N ALA A 96 2.60 -1.62 -14.26
CA ALA A 96 3.52 -2.73 -14.52
C ALA A 96 3.30 -3.29 -15.93
N ASP A 97 4.38 -3.80 -16.53
CA ASP A 97 4.33 -4.49 -17.82
C ASP A 97 3.37 -5.69 -17.75
N PRO A 98 2.37 -5.80 -18.65
CA PRO A 98 1.35 -6.85 -18.58
C PRO A 98 1.92 -8.28 -18.60
N ASP A 99 2.98 -8.49 -19.37
CA ASP A 99 3.57 -9.80 -19.63
C ASP A 99 4.72 -10.09 -18.67
N LYS A 100 5.63 -9.14 -18.51
CA LYS A 100 6.86 -9.31 -17.73
C LYS A 100 6.67 -8.97 -16.26
N LYS A 101 5.59 -8.29 -15.88
CA LYS A 101 5.32 -7.82 -14.51
C LYS A 101 6.36 -6.85 -13.95
N LYS A 102 7.23 -6.31 -14.81
CA LYS A 102 8.21 -5.29 -14.42
C LYS A 102 7.51 -3.96 -14.19
N ILE A 103 7.78 -3.29 -13.09
CA ILE A 103 7.31 -1.92 -12.84
C ILE A 103 7.93 -0.98 -13.89
N ILE A 104 7.09 -0.26 -14.61
CA ILE A 104 7.52 0.58 -15.73
C ILE A 104 8.16 1.85 -15.16
N GLY A 105 9.42 2.13 -15.53
CA GLY A 105 10.16 3.30 -15.04
C GLY A 105 10.84 3.12 -13.68
N ALA A 106 10.69 1.97 -13.03
CA ALA A 106 11.41 1.67 -11.78
C ALA A 106 12.92 1.45 -12.04
N THR A 107 13.75 2.03 -11.17
CA THR A 107 15.22 1.98 -11.24
C THR A 107 15.85 0.99 -10.27
N GLY A 108 15.04 0.36 -9.41
CA GLY A 108 15.45 -0.73 -8.54
C GLY A 108 16.02 -1.93 -9.29
N ALA A 109 16.76 -2.78 -8.58
CA ALA A 109 17.47 -3.91 -9.17
C ALA A 109 16.54 -5.00 -9.75
N ILE A 110 15.47 -5.35 -9.03
CA ILE A 110 14.52 -6.42 -9.37
C ILE A 110 13.06 -5.94 -9.17
N PRO A 111 12.59 -4.94 -9.93
CA PRO A 111 11.28 -4.31 -9.71
C PRO A 111 10.19 -5.06 -10.45
N PHE A 112 9.84 -6.26 -9.97
CA PHE A 112 8.84 -7.14 -10.56
C PHE A 112 7.73 -7.44 -9.54
N VAL A 113 6.49 -7.14 -9.93
CA VAL A 113 5.28 -7.41 -9.14
C VAL A 113 4.52 -8.61 -9.74
N GLU A 114 5.12 -9.79 -9.62
CA GLU A 114 4.62 -11.02 -10.24
C GLU A 114 3.28 -11.50 -9.67
N ASN A 115 2.98 -11.14 -8.42
CA ASN A 115 1.84 -11.66 -7.68
C ASN A 115 0.66 -10.69 -7.63
N VAL A 116 0.87 -9.40 -7.92
CA VAL A 116 -0.23 -8.44 -8.01
C VAL A 116 -0.76 -8.46 -9.45
N PRO A 117 -2.02 -8.89 -9.68
CA PRO A 117 -2.60 -8.81 -11.02
C PRO A 117 -2.77 -7.35 -11.45
N LEU A 118 -2.86 -7.11 -12.76
CA LEU A 118 -2.99 -5.75 -13.28
C LEU A 118 -4.18 -4.99 -12.69
N GLU A 119 -5.30 -5.67 -12.45
CA GLU A 119 -6.46 -5.07 -11.77
C GLU A 119 -6.11 -4.53 -10.38
N GLY A 120 -5.25 -5.22 -9.62
CA GLY A 120 -4.78 -4.75 -8.32
C GLY A 120 -3.86 -3.53 -8.44
N VAL A 121 -3.03 -3.49 -9.49
CA VAL A 121 -2.21 -2.31 -9.81
C VAL A 121 -3.09 -1.13 -10.20
N GLU A 122 -4.03 -1.30 -11.12
CA GLU A 122 -4.97 -0.24 -11.55
C GLU A 122 -5.79 0.28 -10.37
N ARG A 123 -6.26 -0.61 -9.49
CA ARG A 123 -6.95 -0.23 -8.26
C ARG A 123 -6.06 0.62 -7.36
N PHE A 124 -4.81 0.21 -7.16
CA PHE A 124 -3.84 0.99 -6.37
C PHE A 124 -3.62 2.39 -6.97
N GLN A 125 -3.46 2.50 -8.29
CA GLN A 125 -3.29 3.78 -8.98
C GLN A 125 -4.50 4.72 -8.82
N GLN A 126 -5.72 4.16 -8.91
CA GLN A 126 -6.96 4.93 -8.84
C GLN A 126 -7.38 5.29 -7.41
N GLN A 127 -7.01 4.45 -6.42
CA GLN A 127 -7.49 4.60 -5.06
C GLN A 127 -6.80 5.75 -4.31
N LEU A 128 -5.50 5.94 -4.50
CA LEU A 128 -4.70 6.84 -3.65
C LEU A 128 -3.85 7.85 -4.41
N GLU A 129 -3.43 8.88 -3.68
CA GLU A 129 -2.35 9.80 -4.03
C GLU A 129 -1.07 9.40 -3.27
N ILE A 130 0.09 9.47 -3.94
CA ILE A 130 1.40 9.30 -3.30
C ILE A 130 1.92 10.66 -2.84
N VAL A 131 2.38 10.70 -1.58
CA VAL A 131 3.10 11.82 -1.01
C VAL A 131 4.57 11.45 -0.86
N ASP A 132 5.42 12.13 -1.61
CA ASP A 132 6.86 11.92 -1.60
C ASP A 132 7.52 12.70 -0.45
N LEU A 133 8.02 11.95 0.54
CA LEU A 133 8.92 12.40 1.60
C LEU A 133 10.14 11.45 1.69
N ILE A 134 10.56 10.86 0.56
CA ILE A 134 11.72 9.97 0.51
C ILE A 134 12.95 10.72 1.03
N ASP A 135 13.80 10.01 1.78
CA ASP A 135 14.97 10.53 2.51
C ASP A 135 14.63 11.56 3.61
N THR A 136 13.36 11.68 4.00
CA THR A 136 12.95 12.46 5.18
C THR A 136 12.76 11.52 6.37
N GLU A 137 13.58 11.68 7.41
CA GLU A 137 13.46 10.97 8.69
C GLU A 137 12.95 11.87 9.84
N ASP A 138 12.67 13.14 9.55
CA ASP A 138 12.12 14.07 10.55
C ASP A 138 10.67 13.71 10.88
N VAL A 139 10.49 13.10 12.06
CA VAL A 139 9.17 12.64 12.57
C VAL A 139 8.16 13.79 12.62
N GLY A 140 8.58 15.01 12.94
CA GLY A 140 7.70 16.17 13.00
C GLY A 140 7.12 16.55 11.62
N ALA A 141 7.95 16.55 10.59
CA ALA A 141 7.54 16.80 9.21
C ALA A 141 6.61 15.70 8.69
N ILE A 142 6.94 14.43 8.94
CA ILE A 142 6.11 13.29 8.55
C ILE A 142 4.76 13.34 9.26
N GLN A 143 4.74 13.55 10.59
CA GLN A 143 3.50 13.66 11.36
C GLN A 143 2.64 14.85 10.91
N SER A 144 3.26 16.00 10.60
CA SER A 144 2.54 17.14 10.04
C SER A 144 1.89 16.80 8.70
N LYS A 145 2.57 16.00 7.86
CA LYS A 145 2.02 15.55 6.58
C LYS A 145 0.88 14.55 6.75
N ILE A 146 0.99 13.62 7.70
CA ILE A 146 -0.12 12.71 8.05
C ILE A 146 -1.36 13.54 8.43
N ASN A 147 -1.20 14.52 9.32
CA ASN A 147 -2.31 15.37 9.77
C ASN A 147 -2.94 16.15 8.59
N GLU A 148 -2.13 16.70 7.69
CA GLU A 148 -2.62 17.40 6.50
C GLU A 148 -3.44 16.47 5.58
N CYS A 149 -2.99 15.23 5.37
CA CYS A 149 -3.73 14.24 4.58
C CYS A 149 -5.06 13.84 5.24
N VAL A 150 -5.08 13.72 6.57
CA VAL A 150 -6.33 13.47 7.34
C VAL A 150 -7.30 14.64 7.20
N GLU A 151 -6.83 15.88 7.22
CA GLU A 151 -7.68 17.07 7.00
C GLU A 151 -8.24 17.14 5.57
N LYS A 152 -7.53 16.55 4.60
CA LYS A 152 -7.92 16.48 3.17
C LYS A 152 -8.76 15.25 2.82
N ASP A 153 -9.22 14.49 3.82
CA ASP A 153 -9.98 13.27 3.61
C ASP A 153 -11.26 13.50 2.78
N THR A 154 -11.28 12.96 1.56
CA THR A 154 -12.43 13.01 0.65
C THR A 154 -13.41 11.86 0.84
N GLY A 155 -13.16 10.96 1.80
CA GLY A 155 -13.93 9.73 2.00
C GLY A 155 -13.34 8.53 1.27
N ALA A 156 -13.95 7.38 1.51
CA ALA A 156 -13.55 6.10 0.96
C ALA A 156 -13.63 6.06 -0.57
N TYR A 157 -12.80 5.23 -1.18
CA TYR A 157 -12.88 4.92 -2.58
C TYR A 157 -14.23 4.26 -2.93
N GLU A 158 -14.80 4.58 -4.09
CA GLU A 158 -16.14 4.13 -4.48
C GLU A 158 -16.24 2.61 -4.71
N GLY A 159 -15.13 1.93 -4.99
CA GLY A 159 -15.08 0.47 -5.14
C GLY A 159 -15.12 -0.29 -3.81
N GLU A 160 -15.47 -1.58 -3.88
CA GLU A 160 -15.38 -2.51 -2.74
C GLU A 160 -13.92 -2.89 -2.44
N PRO A 161 -13.58 -3.35 -1.23
CA PRO A 161 -12.26 -3.91 -0.94
C PRO A 161 -11.87 -5.01 -1.93
N ILE A 162 -10.64 -4.97 -2.47
CA ILE A 162 -10.05 -6.10 -3.21
C ILE A 162 -9.19 -6.88 -2.22
N VAL A 163 -9.54 -8.13 -1.98
CA VAL A 163 -8.77 -9.02 -1.10
C VAL A 163 -7.82 -9.86 -1.94
N MET A 164 -6.55 -9.83 -1.54
CA MET A 164 -5.55 -10.79 -2.02
C MET A 164 -5.19 -11.73 -0.88
N GLU A 165 -5.09 -13.01 -1.16
CA GLU A 165 -4.64 -14.02 -0.20
C GLU A 165 -3.27 -14.56 -0.59
N VAL A 166 -2.49 -14.96 0.42
CA VAL A 166 -1.26 -15.73 0.19
C VAL A 166 -1.66 -17.17 -0.13
N ASP A 167 -1.45 -17.60 -1.37
CA ASP A 167 -1.42 -19.00 -1.73
C ASP A 167 -0.22 -19.66 -1.05
N GLU A 168 -0.44 -20.35 0.07
CA GLU A 168 0.60 -21.02 0.84
C GLU A 168 1.36 -22.08 0.04
N LYS A 169 0.75 -22.66 -1.01
CA LYS A 169 1.40 -23.70 -1.83
C LYS A 169 2.42 -23.12 -2.79
N ASN A 170 2.15 -21.92 -3.31
CA ASN A 170 2.99 -21.27 -4.31
C ASN A 170 3.73 -20.03 -3.80
N GLN A 171 3.45 -19.61 -2.55
CA GLN A 171 3.92 -18.38 -1.91
C GLN A 171 3.64 -17.13 -2.76
N ARG A 172 2.43 -17.05 -3.33
CA ARG A 172 2.00 -15.95 -4.21
C ARG A 172 0.72 -15.30 -3.71
N LEU A 173 0.54 -14.03 -4.00
CA LEU A 173 -0.74 -13.35 -3.81
C LEU A 173 -1.71 -13.70 -4.95
N VAL A 174 -2.96 -13.97 -4.61
CA VAL A 174 -4.05 -14.18 -5.57
C VAL A 174 -5.28 -13.37 -5.16
N ILE A 175 -5.94 -12.69 -6.10
CA ILE A 175 -7.23 -12.03 -5.81
C ILE A 175 -8.26 -13.11 -5.49
N VAL A 176 -8.97 -12.91 -4.38
CA VAL A 176 -10.08 -13.76 -3.96
C VAL A 176 -11.39 -13.05 -4.29
N ASP A 177 -12.17 -13.65 -5.17
CA ASP A 177 -13.53 -13.22 -5.47
C ASP A 177 -14.42 -13.46 -4.24
N THR A 178 -14.57 -12.46 -3.38
CA THR A 178 -15.46 -12.49 -2.21
C THR A 178 -16.94 -12.73 -2.59
N LYS A 179 -17.30 -12.60 -3.87
CA LYS A 179 -18.66 -12.88 -4.38
C LYS A 179 -18.99 -14.36 -4.59
N LYS A 180 -18.06 -15.31 -4.40
CA LYS A 180 -18.32 -16.74 -4.66
C LYS A 180 -18.67 -17.58 -3.43
N GLU A 181 -18.57 -17.06 -2.21
CA GLU A 181 -18.84 -17.86 -1.01
C GLU A 181 -20.30 -17.85 -0.52
N GLU A 182 -21.17 -16.96 -1.02
CA GLU A 182 -22.61 -16.97 -0.63
C GLU A 182 -23.48 -18.01 -1.36
N LYS A 183 -22.89 -18.98 -2.07
CA LYS A 183 -23.64 -20.14 -2.60
C LYS A 183 -22.91 -21.46 -2.35
N LYS A 184 -22.91 -21.89 -1.10
CA LYS A 184 -22.96 -23.32 -0.76
C LYS A 184 -23.97 -23.51 0.37
N ASP A 185 -25.15 -23.95 -0.06
CA ASP A 185 -26.25 -24.66 0.63
C ASP A 185 -26.33 -24.62 2.17
#